data_AF-A0A1F8P8I8-F1
#
_entry.id   AF-A0A1F8P8I8-F1
#
_cell.length_a   1.000
_cell.length_b   1.000
_cell.length_c   1.000
_cell.angle_alpha   90.00
_cell.angle_beta   90.00
_cell.angle_gamma   90.00
#
_symmetry.space_group_name_H-M   'P 1'
#
loop_
_entity.id
_entity.type
_entity.pdbx_description
1 polymer ?
#
loop_
_entity_poly.entity_id
_entity_poly.type
_entity_poly.pdbx_seq_one_letter_code
_entity_poly.pdbx_strand_id
1 'polypeptide(L)'
;MQSQENCGVCGKPLVYGTQEVLKRCNFCNKEFPALIYCPEGHYVCDACHSRGALDILRDVLNSTVSADPAEILEKVMSHPSVPMHGPEHHAMVPAIIVTAVKNAGHPVPAGAMEKALERGSKVPGGWCGFYGACGAGIGVGTAVSVITGATPLTGKTRALANEATAFALGKMVDGGARCCKRASRKALEAAVEFLKTRMNINLNISSETKCSYVQRNRECIKEVCPYYDRSSV
;
A
#
# COMPACT_ATOMS: atom_id res chain seq x y z
N MET A 1 10.78 34.61 0.83
CA MET A 1 10.70 33.25 0.24
C MET A 1 10.16 32.32 1.31
N GLN A 2 8.87 31.94 1.24
CA GLN A 2 8.28 30.96 2.15
C GLN A 2 8.39 29.58 1.48
N SER A 3 9.37 28.76 1.87
CA SER A 3 9.39 27.33 1.52
C SER A 3 8.53 26.58 2.53
N GLN A 4 7.25 26.38 2.23
CA GLN A 4 6.36 25.52 3.01
C GLN A 4 6.57 24.06 2.56
N GLU A 5 7.52 23.35 3.15
CA GLU A 5 7.63 21.91 2.91
C GLU A 5 6.59 21.17 3.77
N ASN A 6 5.65 20.51 3.10
CA ASN A 6 4.59 19.74 3.73
C ASN A 6 5.12 18.40 4.25
N CYS A 7 4.55 17.91 5.35
CA CYS A 7 4.86 16.61 5.91
C CYS A 7 4.63 15.50 4.87
N GLY A 8 5.64 14.65 4.64
CA GLY A 8 5.54 13.53 3.70
C GLY A 8 4.51 12.46 4.07
N VAL A 9 4.09 12.41 5.33
CA VAL A 9 3.12 11.44 5.88
C VAL A 9 1.68 11.93 5.74
N CYS A 10 1.36 13.11 6.29
CA CYS A 10 -0.02 13.61 6.30
C CYS A 10 -0.28 14.81 5.38
N GLY A 11 0.75 15.34 4.70
CA GLY A 11 0.62 16.47 3.79
C GLY A 11 0.40 17.84 4.46
N LYS A 12 0.28 17.91 5.80
CA LYS A 12 0.14 19.19 6.53
C LYS A 12 1.47 19.95 6.58
N PRO A 13 1.47 21.30 6.62
CA PRO A 13 2.68 22.10 6.76
C PRO A 13 3.52 21.69 7.98
N LEU A 14 4.84 21.64 7.81
CA LEU A 14 5.78 21.37 8.91
C LEU A 14 5.96 22.61 9.79
N VAL A 15 6.20 22.38 11.08
CA VAL A 15 6.62 23.39 12.04
C VAL A 15 8.14 23.47 12.06
N TYR A 16 8.68 24.69 12.00
CA TYR A 16 10.10 24.99 12.13
C TYR A 16 10.32 25.67 13.48
N GLY A 17 10.73 24.89 14.48
CA GLY A 17 10.97 25.35 15.84
C GLY A 17 12.37 25.91 16.04
N THR A 18 12.53 26.71 17.10
CA THR A 18 13.83 27.23 17.57
C THR A 18 14.41 26.41 18.73
N GLN A 19 13.65 25.44 19.25
CA GLN A 19 14.08 24.49 20.28
C GLN A 19 13.81 23.07 19.81
N GLU A 20 14.71 22.16 20.15
CA GLU A 20 14.56 20.74 19.82
C GLU A 20 13.42 20.13 20.63
N VAL A 21 12.59 19.34 19.94
CA VAL A 21 11.57 18.50 20.58
C VAL A 21 11.88 17.04 20.26
N LEU A 22 11.75 16.16 21.26
CA LEU A 22 11.87 14.73 21.02
C LEU A 22 10.69 14.24 20.20
N LYS A 23 10.97 13.57 19.08
CA LYS A 23 9.99 12.95 18.21
C LYS A 23 10.31 11.49 17.97
N ARG A 24 9.28 10.65 17.99
CA ARG A 24 9.37 9.23 17.65
C ARG A 24 9.24 9.05 16.16
N CYS A 25 10.24 8.42 15.53
CA CYS A 25 10.19 8.11 14.10
C CYS A 25 9.05 7.13 13.81
N ASN A 26 8.21 7.45 12.83
CA ASN A 26 7.07 6.63 12.42
C ASN A 26 7.47 5.25 11.90
N PHE A 27 8.72 5.04 11.47
CA PHE A 27 9.14 3.80 10.82
C PHE A 27 10.01 2.92 11.71
N CYS A 28 11.06 3.48 12.33
CA CYS A 28 11.94 2.72 13.19
C CYS A 28 11.55 2.77 14.68
N ASN A 29 10.54 3.55 15.06
CA ASN A 29 10.05 3.76 16.43
C ASN A 29 11.08 4.28 17.44
N LYS A 30 12.28 4.68 16.99
CA LYS A 30 13.32 5.34 17.80
C LYS A 30 13.03 6.83 17.97
N GLU A 31 13.49 7.43 19.05
CA GLU A 31 13.32 8.84 19.37
C GLU A 31 14.54 9.67 18.95
N PHE A 32 14.29 10.85 18.40
CA PHE A 32 15.33 11.79 17.94
C PHE A 32 14.93 13.22 18.30
N PRO A 33 15.90 14.09 18.62
CA PRO A 33 15.66 15.53 18.67
C PRO A 33 15.34 16.07 17.28
N ALA A 34 14.33 16.92 17.16
CA ALA A 34 13.90 17.50 15.90
C ALA A 34 13.56 18.99 16.05
N LEU A 35 14.11 19.82 15.17
CA LEU A 35 13.72 21.23 15.01
C LEU A 35 12.58 21.39 13.99
N ILE A 36 12.46 20.45 13.06
CA ILE A 36 11.40 20.42 12.04
C ILE A 36 10.50 19.23 12.33
N TYR A 37 9.21 19.47 12.54
CA TYR A 37 8.28 18.39 12.89
C TYR A 37 6.87 18.64 12.39
N CYS A 38 6.10 17.56 12.23
CA CYS A 38 4.68 17.66 11.93
C CYS A 38 3.88 17.95 13.21
N PRO A 39 2.91 18.89 13.19
CA PRO A 39 2.06 19.17 14.35
C PRO A 39 1.21 17.95 14.76
N GLU A 40 0.95 17.03 13.84
CA GLU A 40 0.23 15.76 14.10
C GLU A 40 1.12 14.66 14.71
N GLY A 41 2.37 14.99 15.06
CA GLY A 41 3.29 14.04 15.68
C GLY A 41 4.08 13.17 14.69
N HIS A 42 3.86 13.30 13.39
CA HIS A 42 4.64 12.58 12.38
C HIS A 42 6.10 13.06 12.34
N TYR A 43 7.03 12.10 12.28
CA TYR A 43 8.46 12.34 12.13
C TYR A 43 9.13 11.16 11.41
N VAL A 44 10.08 11.46 10.53
CA VAL A 44 10.90 10.45 9.83
C VAL A 44 12.35 10.86 10.01
N CYS A 45 13.15 10.02 10.68
CA CYS A 45 14.57 10.30 10.85
C CYS A 45 15.35 10.14 9.53
N ASP A 46 16.51 10.77 9.43
CA ASP A 46 17.33 10.79 8.21
C ASP A 46 17.64 9.38 7.67
N ALA A 47 17.96 8.46 8.58
CA ALA A 47 18.25 7.06 8.24
C ALA A 47 17.05 6.32 7.64
N CYS A 48 15.82 6.67 8.03
CA CYS A 48 14.61 6.14 7.38
C CYS A 48 14.33 6.90 6.08
N HIS A 49 14.51 8.21 6.07
CA HIS A 49 14.22 9.09 4.94
C HIS A 49 14.99 8.70 3.67
N SER A 50 16.25 8.26 3.81
CA SER A 50 17.12 7.88 2.68
C SER A 50 16.87 6.48 2.11
N ARG A 51 15.89 5.72 2.61
CA ARG A 51 15.67 4.31 2.22
C ARG A 51 14.77 4.16 0.99
N GLY A 52 15.04 3.13 0.19
CA GLY A 52 14.20 2.74 -0.94
C GLY A 52 12.81 2.25 -0.49
N ALA A 53 11.79 2.51 -1.32
CA ALA A 53 10.41 2.13 -1.04
C ALA A 53 10.21 0.63 -0.75
N LEU A 54 10.93 -0.25 -1.47
CA LEU A 54 10.85 -1.69 -1.27
C LEU A 54 11.52 -2.15 0.04
N ASP A 55 12.55 -1.45 0.50
CA ASP A 55 13.19 -1.76 1.79
C ASP A 55 12.27 -1.36 2.93
N ILE A 56 11.61 -0.20 2.82
CA ILE A 56 10.59 0.24 3.77
C ILE A 56 9.41 -0.72 3.79
N LEU A 57 8.94 -1.16 2.62
CA LEU A 57 7.91 -2.18 2.52
C LEU A 57 8.31 -3.43 3.31
N ARG A 58 9.51 -3.99 3.05
CA ARG A 58 9.99 -5.19 3.77
C ARG A 58 10.04 -4.97 5.28
N ASP A 59 10.57 -3.84 5.74
CA ASP A 59 10.65 -3.56 7.18
C ASP A 59 9.29 -3.45 7.85
N VAL A 60 8.34 -2.74 7.21
CA VAL A 60 6.97 -2.64 7.74
C VAL A 60 6.31 -4.01 7.78
N LEU A 61 6.46 -4.83 6.73
CA LEU A 61 5.87 -6.18 6.69
C LEU A 61 6.51 -7.13 7.71
N ASN A 62 7.81 -7.01 7.96
CA ASN A 62 8.52 -7.84 8.94
C ASN A 62 8.24 -7.42 10.39
N SER A 63 7.85 -6.17 10.63
CA SER A 63 7.64 -5.63 11.98
C SER A 63 6.17 -5.55 12.39
N THR A 64 5.24 -5.53 11.44
CA THR A 64 3.81 -5.39 11.73
C THR A 64 3.16 -6.67 12.24
N VAL A 65 2.32 -6.52 13.26
CA VAL A 65 1.39 -7.57 13.73
C VAL A 65 -0.04 -7.36 13.24
N SER A 66 -0.30 -6.27 12.51
CA SER A 66 -1.66 -5.96 12.02
C SER A 66 -2.12 -6.99 11.00
N ALA A 67 -3.38 -7.39 11.11
CA ALA A 67 -4.08 -8.20 10.12
C ALA A 67 -4.96 -7.36 9.18
N ASP A 68 -4.98 -6.03 9.36
CA ASP A 68 -5.71 -5.09 8.51
C ASP A 68 -4.84 -4.68 7.32
N PRO A 69 -5.14 -5.15 6.09
CA PRO A 69 -4.32 -4.82 4.93
C PRO A 69 -4.34 -3.32 4.60
N ALA A 70 -5.43 -2.59 4.89
CA ALA A 70 -5.50 -1.16 4.62
C ALA A 70 -4.61 -0.36 5.58
N GLU A 71 -4.57 -0.74 6.87
CA GLU A 71 -3.66 -0.14 7.85
C GLU A 71 -2.20 -0.29 7.43
N ILE A 72 -1.80 -1.51 7.04
CA ILE A 72 -0.44 -1.79 6.55
C ILE A 72 -0.16 -0.96 5.29
N LEU A 73 -1.10 -0.88 4.36
CA LEU A 73 -0.95 -0.11 3.13
C LEU A 73 -0.72 1.37 3.40
N GLU A 74 -1.56 2.00 4.22
CA GLU A 74 -1.42 3.42 4.53
C GLU A 74 -0.11 3.69 5.29
N LYS A 75 0.29 2.77 6.18
CA LYS A 75 1.59 2.85 6.86
C LYS A 75 2.75 2.90 5.85
N VAL A 76 2.81 1.96 4.91
CA VAL A 76 3.86 1.93 3.89
C VAL A 76 3.78 3.17 2.99
N MET A 77 2.60 3.47 2.47
CA MET A 77 2.36 4.58 1.55
C MET A 77 2.67 5.96 2.13
N SER A 78 2.64 6.09 3.45
CA SER A 78 3.01 7.33 4.15
C SER A 78 4.50 7.62 4.13
N HIS A 79 5.35 6.66 3.76
CA HIS A 79 6.79 6.87 3.71
C HIS A 79 7.17 7.85 2.57
N PRO A 80 8.05 8.84 2.82
CA PRO A 80 8.47 9.81 1.81
C PRO A 80 9.04 9.19 0.53
N SER A 81 9.74 8.06 0.64
CA SER A 81 10.31 7.37 -0.52
C SER A 81 9.30 6.59 -1.36
N VAL A 82 8.06 6.41 -0.90
CA VAL A 82 7.02 5.76 -1.70
C VAL A 82 6.40 6.80 -2.65
N PRO A 83 6.58 6.64 -3.97
CA PRO A 83 6.11 7.63 -4.94
C PRO A 83 4.59 7.60 -5.06
N MET A 84 4.02 8.65 -5.65
CA MET A 84 2.58 8.68 -5.98
C MET A 84 2.19 7.60 -6.98
N HIS A 85 3.10 7.30 -7.91
CA HIS A 85 2.93 6.32 -8.97
C HIS A 85 4.22 5.55 -9.15
N GLY A 86 4.12 4.26 -9.46
CA GLY A 86 5.29 3.44 -9.75
C GLY A 86 5.06 1.95 -9.49
N PRO A 87 5.98 1.09 -9.96
CA PRO A 87 5.90 -0.36 -9.80
C PRO A 87 6.04 -0.83 -8.35
N GLU A 88 6.46 0.03 -7.42
CA GLU A 88 6.51 -0.25 -5.98
C GLU A 88 5.13 -0.66 -5.46
N HIS A 89 4.06 -0.04 -5.97
CA HIS A 89 2.68 -0.36 -5.63
C HIS A 89 2.28 -1.76 -6.11
N HIS A 90 2.88 -2.26 -7.19
CA HIS A 90 2.62 -3.60 -7.72
C HIS A 90 3.25 -4.69 -6.86
N ALA A 91 4.41 -4.42 -6.25
CA ALA A 91 5.05 -5.29 -5.27
C ALA A 91 4.33 -5.23 -3.91
N MET A 92 3.86 -4.05 -3.53
CA MET A 92 3.22 -3.77 -2.24
C MET A 92 1.92 -4.57 -2.04
N VAL A 93 0.99 -4.52 -2.99
CA VAL A 93 -0.31 -5.19 -2.87
C VAL A 93 -0.21 -6.69 -2.52
N PRO A 94 0.49 -7.53 -3.31
CA PRO A 94 0.54 -8.96 -3.01
C PRO A 94 1.23 -9.27 -1.69
N ALA A 95 2.30 -8.54 -1.36
CA ALA A 95 3.07 -8.74 -0.14
C ALA A 95 2.26 -8.37 1.12
N ILE A 96 1.48 -7.28 1.06
CA ILE A 96 0.56 -6.87 2.13
C ILE A 96 -0.53 -7.92 2.33
N ILE A 97 -1.18 -8.39 1.27
CA ILE A 97 -2.25 -9.39 1.38
C ILE A 97 -1.73 -10.65 2.08
N VAL A 98 -0.60 -11.20 1.62
CA VAL A 98 -0.02 -12.41 2.22
C VAL A 98 0.34 -12.19 3.69
N THR A 99 0.87 -11.01 4.03
CA THR A 99 1.23 -10.67 5.42
C THR A 99 -0.01 -10.55 6.31
N ALA A 100 -1.06 -9.87 5.85
CA ALA A 100 -2.32 -9.74 6.56
C ALA A 100 -2.99 -11.11 6.78
N VAL A 101 -3.00 -11.99 5.77
CA VAL A 101 -3.50 -13.37 5.89
C VAL A 101 -2.74 -14.16 6.95
N LYS A 102 -1.40 -14.06 6.95
CA LYS A 102 -0.56 -14.69 7.97
C LYS A 102 -0.87 -14.15 9.37
N ASN A 103 -0.97 -12.84 9.52
CA ASN A 103 -1.21 -12.17 10.81
C ASN A 103 -2.62 -12.45 11.35
N ALA A 104 -3.59 -12.71 10.48
CA ALA A 104 -4.93 -13.19 10.84
C ALA A 104 -4.96 -14.67 11.29
N GLY A 105 -3.81 -15.36 11.35
CA GLY A 105 -3.71 -16.75 11.78
C GLY A 105 -4.02 -17.78 10.69
N HIS A 106 -4.21 -17.36 9.44
CA HIS A 106 -4.40 -18.28 8.32
C HIS A 106 -3.05 -18.83 7.83
N PRO A 107 -3.00 -20.10 7.40
CA PRO A 107 -1.77 -20.71 6.92
C PRO A 107 -1.32 -20.07 5.61
N VAL A 108 -0.02 -19.76 5.53
CA VAL A 108 0.65 -19.33 4.30
C VAL A 108 1.93 -20.15 4.10
N PRO A 109 2.36 -20.42 2.86
CA PRO A 109 3.61 -21.12 2.63
C PRO A 109 4.84 -20.41 3.21
N ALA A 110 5.90 -21.16 3.50
CA ALA A 110 7.17 -20.59 3.93
C ALA A 110 7.73 -19.62 2.86
N GLY A 111 8.21 -18.47 3.34
CA GLY A 111 8.71 -17.38 2.48
C GLY A 111 7.66 -16.72 1.60
N ALA A 112 6.36 -16.87 1.90
CA ALA A 112 5.28 -16.33 1.08
C ALA A 112 5.38 -14.81 0.87
N MET A 113 5.75 -14.04 1.90
CA MET A 113 5.90 -12.58 1.78
C MET A 113 6.96 -12.20 0.74
N GLU A 114 8.18 -12.77 0.83
CA GLU A 114 9.24 -12.48 -0.13
C GLU A 114 8.89 -12.95 -1.54
N LYS A 115 8.25 -14.11 -1.69
CA LYS A 115 7.76 -14.60 -3.00
C LYS A 115 6.72 -13.65 -3.61
N ALA A 116 5.82 -13.12 -2.78
CA ALA A 116 4.80 -12.17 -3.21
C ALA A 116 5.42 -10.84 -3.65
N LEU A 117 6.40 -10.34 -2.89
CA LEU A 117 7.16 -9.14 -3.23
C LEU A 117 7.95 -9.33 -4.53
N GLU A 118 8.69 -10.44 -4.67
CA GLU A 118 9.45 -10.78 -5.87
C GLU A 118 8.53 -10.85 -7.10
N ARG A 119 7.43 -11.59 -7.03
CA ARG A 119 6.49 -11.74 -8.16
C ARG A 119 5.79 -10.43 -8.51
N GLY A 120 5.35 -9.66 -7.52
CA GLY A 120 4.72 -8.36 -7.75
C GLY A 120 5.68 -7.34 -8.37
N SER A 121 6.96 -7.37 -7.98
CA SER A 121 7.99 -6.48 -8.54
C SER A 121 8.28 -6.72 -10.03
N LYS A 122 7.92 -7.89 -10.55
CA LYS A 122 8.05 -8.22 -11.98
C LYS A 122 6.96 -7.60 -12.84
N VAL A 123 5.94 -6.96 -12.26
CA VAL A 123 4.89 -6.26 -13.01
C VAL A 123 5.36 -4.83 -13.35
N PRO A 124 5.63 -4.51 -14.63
CA PRO A 124 6.19 -3.22 -15.01
C PRO A 124 5.25 -2.04 -14.76
N GLY A 125 5.84 -0.85 -14.61
CA GLY A 125 5.10 0.41 -14.56
C GLY A 125 4.28 0.65 -15.84
N GLY A 126 3.17 1.37 -15.71
CA GLY A 126 2.33 1.75 -16.85
C GLY A 126 1.40 0.66 -17.40
N TRP A 127 1.45 -0.57 -16.86
CA TRP A 127 0.62 -1.70 -17.31
C TRP A 127 -0.88 -1.43 -17.29
N CYS A 128 -1.36 -0.64 -16.33
CA CYS A 128 -2.76 -0.22 -16.26
C CYS A 128 -3.25 0.52 -17.52
N GLY A 129 -2.38 1.31 -18.17
CA GLY A 129 -2.74 2.13 -19.34
C GLY A 129 -2.29 1.52 -20.66
N PHE A 130 -1.11 0.91 -20.70
CA PHE A 130 -0.53 0.37 -21.95
C PHE A 130 -0.95 -1.07 -22.26
N TYR A 131 -1.29 -1.86 -21.24
CA TYR A 131 -1.57 -3.30 -21.37
C TYR A 131 -2.95 -3.69 -20.84
N GLY A 132 -3.75 -2.72 -20.39
CA GLY A 132 -5.14 -2.92 -19.96
C GLY A 132 -5.31 -3.69 -18.65
N ALA A 133 -4.22 -3.95 -17.91
CA ALA A 133 -4.26 -4.71 -16.66
C ALA A 133 -3.50 -3.95 -15.57
N CYS A 134 -4.23 -3.42 -14.59
CA CYS A 134 -3.61 -2.70 -13.47
C CYS A 134 -2.73 -3.63 -12.64
N GLY A 135 -1.48 -3.23 -12.38
CA GLY A 135 -0.54 -4.04 -11.63
C GLY A 135 -0.97 -4.31 -10.18
N ALA A 136 -1.73 -3.40 -9.57
CA ALA A 136 -2.36 -3.65 -8.27
C ALA A 136 -3.39 -4.79 -8.34
N GLY A 137 -4.20 -4.85 -9.42
CA GLY A 137 -5.14 -5.95 -9.65
C GLY A 137 -4.46 -7.29 -9.92
N ILE A 138 -3.39 -7.29 -10.72
CA ILE A 138 -2.50 -8.46 -10.91
C ILE A 138 -1.89 -8.90 -9.57
N GLY A 139 -1.58 -7.95 -8.68
CA GLY A 139 -1.13 -8.20 -7.32
C GLY A 139 -2.09 -9.07 -6.50
N VAL A 140 -3.41 -8.91 -6.66
CA VAL A 140 -4.40 -9.73 -5.94
C VAL A 140 -4.30 -11.20 -6.35
N GLY A 141 -4.27 -11.49 -7.65
CA GLY A 141 -4.07 -12.86 -8.13
C GLY A 141 -2.68 -13.41 -7.81
N THR A 142 -1.67 -12.55 -7.79
CA THR A 142 -0.31 -12.94 -7.34
C THR A 142 -0.32 -13.39 -5.88
N ALA A 143 -1.02 -12.68 -4.99
CA ALA A 143 -1.20 -13.09 -3.59
C ALA A 143 -1.90 -14.45 -3.48
N VAL A 144 -3.01 -14.64 -4.18
CA VAL A 144 -3.76 -15.91 -4.18
C VAL A 144 -2.89 -17.05 -4.73
N SER A 145 -2.13 -16.82 -5.80
CA SER A 145 -1.17 -17.78 -6.33
C SER A 145 -0.12 -18.17 -5.29
N VAL A 146 0.41 -17.22 -4.54
CA VAL A 146 1.38 -17.49 -3.47
C VAL A 146 0.75 -18.26 -2.32
N ILE A 147 -0.42 -17.83 -1.81
CA ILE A 147 -1.12 -18.47 -0.68
C ILE A 147 -1.43 -19.94 -1.00
N THR A 148 -1.88 -20.21 -2.22
CA THR A 148 -2.32 -21.55 -2.64
C THR A 148 -1.22 -22.41 -3.26
N GLY A 149 0.01 -21.89 -3.38
CA GLY A 149 1.10 -22.59 -4.06
C GLY A 149 0.83 -22.85 -5.54
N ALA A 150 0.03 -22.02 -6.20
CA ALA A 150 -0.32 -22.21 -7.60
C ALA A 150 0.89 -22.13 -8.53
N THR A 151 0.89 -22.99 -9.54
CA THR A 151 1.84 -23.04 -10.66
C THR A 151 1.06 -23.12 -11.98
N PRO A 152 1.74 -23.01 -13.14
CA PRO A 152 1.09 -23.26 -14.43
C PRO A 152 0.45 -24.66 -14.55
N LEU A 153 0.88 -25.63 -13.74
CA LEU A 153 0.42 -27.02 -13.79
C LEU A 153 -0.69 -27.35 -12.78
N THR A 154 -1.04 -26.43 -11.88
CA THR A 154 -2.07 -26.67 -10.85
C THR A 154 -3.39 -26.03 -11.25
N GLY A 155 -4.15 -26.70 -12.13
CA GLY A 155 -5.34 -26.14 -12.78
C GLY A 155 -6.34 -25.41 -11.86
N LYS A 156 -6.71 -26.03 -10.73
CA LYS A 156 -7.67 -25.44 -9.77
C LYS A 156 -7.16 -24.16 -9.11
N THR A 157 -5.96 -24.19 -8.53
CA THR A 157 -5.39 -23.03 -7.83
C THR A 157 -4.90 -21.96 -8.80
N ARG A 158 -4.45 -22.33 -10.01
CA ARG A 158 -4.16 -21.40 -11.11
C ARG A 158 -5.43 -20.66 -11.53
N ALA A 159 -6.54 -21.38 -11.73
CA ALA A 159 -7.82 -20.77 -12.09
C ALA A 159 -8.28 -19.78 -11.00
N LEU A 160 -8.18 -20.18 -9.73
CA LEU A 160 -8.50 -19.31 -8.60
C LEU A 160 -7.65 -18.03 -8.56
N ALA A 161 -6.34 -18.12 -8.84
CA ALA A 161 -5.46 -16.96 -8.92
C ALA A 161 -5.83 -16.02 -10.09
N ASN A 162 -6.14 -16.58 -11.27
CA ASN A 162 -6.60 -15.78 -12.42
C ASN A 162 -7.93 -15.10 -12.13
N GLU A 163 -8.84 -15.80 -11.46
CA GLU A 163 -10.13 -15.28 -11.07
C GLU A 163 -10.00 -14.13 -10.07
N ALA A 164 -9.09 -14.23 -9.12
CA ALA A 164 -8.77 -13.15 -8.19
C ALA A 164 -8.27 -11.89 -8.91
N THR A 165 -7.39 -12.04 -9.92
CA THR A 165 -6.96 -10.93 -10.78
C THR A 165 -8.16 -10.32 -11.51
N ALA A 166 -8.99 -11.14 -12.17
CA ALA A 166 -10.14 -10.66 -12.92
C ALA A 166 -11.14 -9.91 -12.03
N PHE A 167 -11.41 -10.47 -10.84
CA PHE A 167 -12.27 -9.87 -9.83
C PHE A 167 -11.76 -8.49 -9.40
N ALA A 168 -10.48 -8.39 -9.05
CA ALA A 168 -9.88 -7.11 -8.65
C ALA A 168 -9.90 -6.07 -9.77
N LEU A 169 -9.58 -6.47 -11.01
CA LEU A 169 -9.64 -5.58 -12.16
C LEU A 169 -11.07 -5.07 -12.43
N GLY A 170 -12.08 -5.93 -12.26
CA GLY A 170 -13.49 -5.55 -12.39
C GLY A 170 -13.92 -4.45 -11.40
N LYS A 171 -13.34 -4.43 -10.19
CA LYS A 171 -13.60 -3.39 -9.17
C LYS A 171 -12.86 -2.07 -9.45
N MET A 172 -11.93 -2.06 -10.41
CA MET A 172 -11.10 -0.90 -10.77
C MET A 172 -11.56 -0.14 -12.01
N VAL A 173 -12.70 -0.51 -12.61
CA VAL A 173 -13.26 0.14 -13.81
C VAL A 173 -13.98 1.44 -13.42
N ASP A 174 -13.21 2.45 -13.00
CA ASP A 174 -13.75 3.70 -12.43
C ASP A 174 -13.65 4.92 -13.35
N GLY A 175 -13.11 4.76 -14.56
CA GLY A 175 -12.94 5.84 -15.53
C GLY A 175 -11.92 6.91 -15.13
N GLY A 176 -11.32 6.82 -13.94
CA GLY A 176 -10.37 7.80 -13.47
C GLY A 176 -8.98 7.58 -14.04
N ALA A 177 -8.32 8.68 -14.40
CA ALA A 177 -6.91 8.66 -14.77
C ALA A 177 -6.01 8.17 -13.61
N ARG A 178 -4.76 7.87 -13.97
CA ARG A 178 -3.70 7.24 -13.16
C ARG A 178 -3.72 7.63 -11.67
N CYS A 179 -3.82 6.63 -10.80
CA CYS A 179 -3.57 6.78 -9.37
C CYS A 179 -3.22 5.44 -8.72
N CYS A 180 -1.92 5.12 -8.56
CA CYS A 180 -1.46 3.87 -7.97
C CYS A 180 -1.89 3.69 -6.51
N LYS A 181 -2.03 4.78 -5.73
CA LYS A 181 -2.58 4.72 -4.36
C LYS A 181 -4.07 4.34 -4.34
N ARG A 182 -4.91 4.93 -5.21
CA ARG A 182 -6.32 4.53 -5.39
C ARG A 182 -6.44 3.08 -5.82
N ALA A 183 -5.63 2.69 -6.82
CA ALA A 183 -5.63 1.32 -7.33
C ALA A 183 -5.22 0.31 -6.25
N SER A 184 -4.24 0.62 -5.41
CA SER A 184 -3.80 -0.27 -4.33
C SER A 184 -4.88 -0.45 -3.26
N ARG A 185 -5.57 0.62 -2.85
CA ARG A 185 -6.70 0.53 -1.92
C ARG A 185 -7.82 -0.36 -2.46
N LYS A 186 -8.26 -0.10 -3.70
CA LYS A 186 -9.26 -0.91 -4.39
C LYS A 186 -8.84 -2.38 -4.52
N ALA A 187 -7.55 -2.62 -4.75
CA ALA A 187 -7.01 -3.97 -4.84
C ALA A 187 -7.15 -4.71 -3.51
N LEU A 188 -6.85 -4.05 -2.39
CA LEU A 188 -6.97 -4.66 -1.07
C LEU A 188 -8.43 -4.87 -0.65
N GLU A 189 -9.32 -3.92 -0.91
CA GLU A 189 -10.75 -4.10 -0.71
C GLU A 189 -11.28 -5.31 -1.50
N ALA A 190 -10.92 -5.38 -2.79
CA ALA A 190 -11.28 -6.52 -3.63
C ALA A 190 -10.66 -7.82 -3.14
N ALA A 191 -9.42 -7.80 -2.64
CA ALA A 191 -8.78 -8.97 -2.08
C ALA A 191 -9.50 -9.46 -0.83
N VAL A 192 -9.89 -8.57 0.09
CA VAL A 192 -10.66 -8.94 1.30
C VAL A 192 -11.98 -9.59 0.93
N GLU A 193 -12.73 -9.01 -0.02
CA GLU A 193 -14.00 -9.56 -0.51
C GLU A 193 -13.78 -10.94 -1.17
N PHE A 194 -12.77 -11.07 -2.02
CA PHE A 194 -12.45 -12.31 -2.73
C PHE A 194 -12.00 -13.42 -1.76
N LEU A 195 -11.09 -13.12 -0.84
CA LEU A 195 -10.58 -14.07 0.14
C LEU A 195 -11.69 -14.61 1.04
N LYS A 196 -12.62 -13.73 1.47
CA LYS A 196 -13.78 -14.13 2.27
C LYS A 196 -14.68 -15.08 1.48
N THR A 197 -15.08 -14.68 0.28
CA THR A 197 -16.09 -15.40 -0.51
C THR A 197 -15.57 -16.66 -1.18
N ARG A 198 -14.28 -16.71 -1.53
CA ARG A 198 -13.69 -17.79 -2.35
C ARG A 198 -12.73 -18.69 -1.60
N MET A 199 -12.18 -18.22 -0.49
CA MET A 199 -11.15 -18.95 0.27
C MET A 199 -11.49 -19.11 1.76
N ASN A 200 -12.64 -18.60 2.21
CA ASN A 200 -13.05 -18.59 3.61
C ASN A 200 -11.97 -17.98 4.55
N ILE A 201 -11.25 -16.97 4.03
CA ILE A 201 -10.23 -16.21 4.75
C ILE A 201 -10.86 -14.86 5.12
N ASN A 202 -11.01 -14.60 6.41
CA ASN A 202 -11.68 -13.39 6.89
C ASN A 202 -10.64 -12.37 7.34
N LEU A 203 -10.55 -11.28 6.58
CA LEU A 203 -9.79 -10.09 6.94
C LEU A 203 -10.77 -8.93 7.14
N ASN A 204 -10.39 -7.99 7.99
CA ASN A 204 -11.17 -6.77 8.24
C ASN A 204 -10.38 -5.55 7.77
N ILE A 205 -11.09 -4.59 7.18
CA ILE A 205 -10.60 -3.22 6.97
C ILE A 205 -11.34 -2.37 7.99
N SER A 206 -10.62 -1.90 9.01
CA SER A 206 -11.18 -1.34 10.23
C SER A 206 -11.56 0.13 10.12
N SER A 207 -11.01 0.87 9.16
CA SER A 207 -11.21 2.31 9.02
C SER A 207 -11.61 2.74 7.61
N GLU A 208 -12.51 3.72 7.54
CA GLU A 208 -12.77 4.46 6.30
C GLU A 208 -11.49 5.22 5.89
N THR A 209 -10.90 4.81 4.76
CA THR A 209 -9.62 5.35 4.31
C THR A 209 -9.80 6.71 3.65
N LYS A 210 -9.29 7.77 4.30
CA LYS A 210 -9.26 9.13 3.77
C LYS A 210 -7.92 9.44 3.10
N CYS A 211 -7.97 9.99 1.88
CA CYS A 211 -6.78 10.23 1.07
C CYS A 211 -6.13 11.59 1.36
N SER A 212 -4.93 11.58 1.95
CA SER A 212 -4.10 12.78 2.19
C SER A 212 -3.23 13.19 0.99
N TYR A 213 -3.34 12.51 -0.16
CA TYR A 213 -2.42 12.68 -1.30
C TYR A 213 -3.00 13.49 -2.46
N VAL A 214 -4.14 14.16 -2.26
CA VAL A 214 -4.89 14.87 -3.31
C VAL A 214 -3.98 15.86 -4.06
N GLN A 215 -3.26 16.72 -3.33
CA GLN A 215 -2.38 17.74 -3.91
C GLN A 215 -1.13 17.17 -4.60
N ARG A 216 -0.75 15.91 -4.30
CA ARG A 216 0.41 15.24 -4.90
C ARG A 216 0.10 14.58 -6.24
N ASN A 217 -1.17 14.40 -6.60
CA ASN A 217 -1.59 13.76 -7.84
C ASN A 217 -2.24 14.77 -8.80
N ARG A 218 -1.55 15.12 -9.88
CA ARG A 218 -2.09 16.01 -10.94
C ARG A 218 -3.30 15.39 -11.65
N GLU A 219 -3.39 14.07 -11.70
CA GLU A 219 -4.49 13.32 -12.31
C GLU A 219 -5.60 12.96 -11.30
N CYS A 220 -5.64 13.61 -10.13
CA CYS A 220 -6.65 13.34 -9.12
C CYS A 220 -8.06 13.67 -9.62
N ILE A 221 -8.97 12.70 -9.51
CA ILE A 221 -10.39 12.84 -9.88
C ILE A 221 -11.26 13.42 -8.76
N LYS A 222 -10.63 13.86 -7.65
CA LYS A 222 -11.25 14.55 -6.50
C LYS A 222 -12.55 13.88 -6.04
N GLU A 223 -13.68 14.59 -6.07
CA GLU A 223 -14.98 14.18 -5.53
C GLU A 223 -15.51 12.86 -6.10
N VAL A 224 -15.03 12.44 -7.26
CA VAL A 224 -15.39 11.14 -7.88
C VAL A 224 -14.66 9.96 -7.23
N CYS A 225 -13.55 10.21 -6.54
CA CYS A 225 -12.77 9.17 -5.87
C CYS A 225 -13.43 8.80 -4.52
N PRO A 226 -13.67 7.50 -4.24
CA PRO A 226 -14.29 7.07 -2.97
C PRO A 226 -13.44 7.38 -1.73
N TYR A 227 -12.14 7.66 -1.92
CA TYR A 227 -11.22 8.01 -0.83
C TYR A 227 -11.04 9.52 -0.66
N TYR A 228 -11.76 10.35 -1.43
CA TYR A 228 -11.58 11.80 -1.36
C TYR A 228 -12.14 12.36 -0.05
N ASP A 229 -11.32 13.16 0.62
CA ASP A 229 -11.71 13.87 1.81
C ASP A 229 -11.61 15.37 1.54
N ARG A 230 -12.74 16.07 1.68
CA ARG A 230 -12.83 17.53 1.47
C ARG A 230 -11.95 18.32 2.42
N SER A 231 -11.57 17.75 3.56
CA SER A 231 -10.63 18.38 4.51
C SER A 231 -9.16 18.20 4.14
N SER A 232 -8.86 17.42 3.10
CA SER A 232 -7.49 17.15 2.61
C SER A 232 -7.03 18.12 1.49
N VAL A 233 -7.75 19.23 1.30
CA VAL A 233 -7.48 20.27 0.28
C VAL A 233 -7.12 21.58 0.94
#